data_AF-A0A6I2WWG0-F1
#
_entry.id   AF-A0A6I2WWG0-F1
#
_cell.length_a   1.000
_cell.length_b   1.000
_cell.length_c   1.000
_cell.angle_alpha   90.00
_cell.angle_beta   90.00
_cell.angle_gamma   90.00
#
_symmetry.space_group_name_H-M   'P 1'
#
loop_
_entity.id
_entity.type
_entity.pdbx_description
1 polymer ?
#
loop_
_entity_poly.entity_id
_entity_poly.type
_entity_poly.pdbx_seq_one_letter_code
_entity_poly.pdbx_strand_id
1 'polypeptide(L)' 'MERPVRFEHYRYVGDKRTQLVYDLDTWTDTEVIDELMAAETYLCFGPDTLPEARNRGYRLAKPGQKARTYRKPRS' A
#
# COMPACT_ATOMS: atom_id res chain seq x y z
N MET A 1 15.12 6.22 2.37
CA MET A 1 13.85 6.68 1.76
C MET A 1 13.32 7.80 2.63
N GLU A 2 13.09 8.98 2.07
CA GLU A 2 12.36 10.02 2.80
C GLU A 2 10.89 9.62 2.82
N ARG A 3 10.30 9.58 4.03
CA ARG A 3 8.89 9.23 4.19
C ARG A 3 8.04 10.31 3.53
N PRO A 4 7.00 9.95 2.76
CA PRO A 4 6.10 10.96 2.21
C PRO A 4 5.47 11.79 3.33
N VAL A 5 5.41 13.12 3.17
CA VAL A 5 4.97 14.08 4.21
C VAL A 5 3.57 13.76 4.78
N ARG A 6 2.68 13.14 4.00
CA ARG A 6 1.34 12.74 4.49
C ARG A 6 1.34 11.45 5.33
N PHE A 7 2.47 10.75 5.40
CA PHE A 7 2.64 9.42 6.00
C PHE A 7 3.75 9.36 7.05
N GLU A 8 4.16 10.49 7.61
CA GLU A 8 5.22 10.57 8.61
C GLU A 8 4.99 9.63 9.80
N HIS A 9 3.73 9.37 10.15
CA HIS A 9 3.32 8.53 11.29
C HIS A 9 2.76 7.15 10.92
N TYR A 10 2.75 6.77 9.64
CA TYR A 10 2.19 5.50 9.19
C TYR A 10 3.30 4.62 8.61
N ARG A 11 3.33 3.35 9.01
CA ARG A 11 4.19 2.31 8.46
C ARG A 11 3.53 1.59 7.30
N TYR A 12 2.22 1.36 7.36
CA TYR A 12 1.52 0.57 6.34
C TYR A 12 0.65 1.45 5.43
N VAL A 13 0.91 1.35 4.12
CA VAL A 13 0.14 2.03 3.08
C VAL A 13 -0.52 1.00 2.18
N GLY A 14 -1.85 1.06 2.07
CA GLY A 14 -2.61 0.22 1.15
C GLY A 14 -2.81 0.90 -0.20
N ASP A 15 -2.63 0.17 -1.30
CA ASP A 15 -3.08 0.59 -2.63
C ASP A 15 -4.51 0.08 -2.89
N LYS A 16 -5.44 1.03 -3.03
CA LYS A 16 -6.86 0.76 -3.30
C LYS A 16 -7.08 0.06 -4.65
N ARG A 17 -6.17 0.21 -5.61
CA ARG A 17 -6.29 -0.39 -6.95
C ARG A 17 -6.02 -1.89 -6.95
N THR A 18 -5.10 -2.34 -6.10
CA THR A 18 -4.55 -3.70 -6.14
C THR A 18 -4.83 -4.53 -4.88
N GLN A 19 -5.32 -3.89 -3.81
CA GLN A 19 -5.41 -4.45 -2.46
C GLN A 19 -4.07 -4.98 -1.95
N LEU A 20 -2.98 -4.29 -2.30
CA LEU A 20 -1.66 -4.55 -1.74
C LEU A 20 -1.35 -3.56 -0.64
N VAL A 21 -0.70 -4.03 0.42
CA VAL A 21 -0.17 -3.18 1.49
C VAL A 21 1.34 -3.18 1.42
N TYR A 22 1.92 -1.99 1.44
CA TYR A 22 3.34 -1.71 1.43
C TYR A 22 3.78 -1.33 2.83
N ASP A 23 4.90 -1.89 3.28
CA ASP A 23 5.54 -1.56 4.55
C ASP A 23 6.65 -0.55 4.29
N LEU A 24 6.38 0.73 4.60
CA LEU A 24 7.28 1.85 4.29
C LEU A 24 8.64 1.74 5.02
N ASP A 25 8.75 0.90 6.05
CA ASP A 25 10.02 0.67 6.75
C ASP A 25 10.92 -0.34 6.05
N THR A 26 10.35 -1.24 5.25
CA THR A 26 11.09 -2.37 4.64
C THR A 26 11.08 -2.34 3.12
N TRP A 27 10.17 -1.57 2.52
CA TRP A 27 10.05 -1.46 1.08
C TRP A 27 11.15 -0.58 0.49
N THR A 28 11.84 -1.09 -0.53
CA THR A 28 13.02 -0.42 -1.11
C THR A 28 12.74 0.26 -2.45
N ASP A 29 11.65 -0.11 -3.12
CA ASP A 29 11.28 0.43 -4.43
C ASP A 29 10.43 1.70 -4.26
N THR A 30 11.09 2.84 -4.34
CA THR A 30 10.46 4.14 -4.08
C THR A 30 9.53 4.57 -5.20
N GLU A 31 9.79 4.16 -6.45
CA GLU A 31 8.98 4.54 -7.62
C GLU A 31 7.53 4.07 -7.47
N VAL A 32 7.32 2.88 -6.90
CA VAL A 32 5.98 2.34 -6.63
C VAL A 32 5.23 3.18 -5.60
N ILE A 33 5.92 3.65 -4.57
CA ILE A 33 5.30 4.49 -3.53
C ILE A 33 5.02 5.88 -4.10
N ASP A 34 5.95 6.46 -4.85
CA ASP A 34 5.79 7.77 -5.49
C ASP A 34 4.63 7.77 -6.49
N GLU A 35 4.50 6.72 -7.31
CA GLU A 35 3.35 6.53 -8.20
C GLU A 35 2.05 6.46 -7.41
N LEU A 36 2.01 5.67 -6.33
CA LEU A 36 0.83 5.52 -5.48
C LEU A 36 0.43 6.84 -4.81
N MET A 37 1.41 7.65 -4.39
CA MET A 37 1.20 8.98 -3.81
C MET A 37 0.68 9.96 -4.85
N ALA A 38 1.29 10.00 -6.04
CA ALA A 38 0.86 10.86 -7.16
C ALA A 38 -0.55 10.48 -7.66
N ALA A 39 -0.88 9.19 -7.60
CA ALA A 39 -2.19 8.65 -7.94
C ALA A 39 -3.29 8.97 -6.92
N GLU A 40 -2.93 9.33 -5.68
CA GLU A 40 -3.83 9.52 -4.53
C GLU A 40 -4.76 8.31 -4.28
N THR A 41 -4.35 7.12 -4.72
CA THR A 41 -5.09 5.87 -4.54
C THR A 41 -4.59 5.04 -3.36
N TYR A 42 -4.04 5.71 -2.36
CA TYR A 42 -3.62 5.09 -1.11
C TYR A 42 -4.74 5.02 -0.04
N LEU A 43 -4.50 4.23 1.00
CA LEU A 43 -5.32 4.09 2.20
C LEU A 43 -4.42 3.85 3.43
N CYS A 44 -4.74 4.50 4.56
CA CYS A 44 -4.17 4.18 5.87
C CYS A 44 -5.06 3.18 6.63
N PHE A 45 -4.48 2.46 7.58
CA PHE A 45 -5.20 1.52 8.43
C PHE A 45 -5.29 2.04 9.86
N GLY A 46 -6.46 1.87 10.47
CA GLY A 46 -6.67 2.14 11.90
C GLY A 46 -7.06 0.84 12.59
N PRO A 47 -6.20 0.26 13.47
CA PRO A 47 -4.82 0.65 13.79
C PRO A 47 -3.80 0.38 12.66
N ASP A 48 -2.67 1.08 12.66
CA ASP A 48 -1.61 0.97 11.63
C ASP A 48 -0.77 -0.31 11.81
N THR A 49 -1.39 -1.45 11.49
CA THR A 49 -0.77 -2.76 11.68
C THR A 49 -1.07 -3.67 10.48
N LEU A 50 -0.14 -4.58 10.18
CA LEU A 50 -0.34 -5.57 9.11
C LEU A 50 -1.56 -6.48 9.33
N PRO A 51 -1.87 -6.97 10.56
CA PRO A 51 -3.11 -7.70 10.81
C PRO A 51 -4.36 -6.92 10.40
N GLU A 52 -4.40 -5.62 10.69
CA GLU A 52 -5.55 -4.78 10.33
C GLU A 52 -5.71 -4.63 8.81
N ALA A 53 -4.60 -4.44 8.08
CA ALA A 53 -4.62 -4.45 6.62
C ALA A 53 -5.16 -5.78 6.06
N ARG A 54 -4.73 -6.91 6.64
CA ARG A 54 -5.19 -8.25 6.25
C ARG A 54 -6.68 -8.46 6.54
N ASN A 55 -7.19 -7.95 7.67
CA ASN A 55 -8.61 -8.00 8.00
C ASN A 55 -9.46 -7.21 6.98
N ARG A 56 -8.90 -6.15 6.37
CA ARG A 56 -9.49 -5.41 5.24
C ARG A 56 -9.27 -6.06 3.86
N GLY A 57 -8.71 -7.27 3.82
CA GLY A 57 -8.49 -8.03 2.58
C GLY A 57 -7.22 -7.65 1.81
N TYR A 58 -6.35 -6.81 2.38
CA TYR A 58 -5.08 -6.45 1.76
C TYR A 58 -4.04 -7.56 1.93
N ARG A 59 -3.11 -7.67 0.98
CA ARG A 59 -1.96 -8.57 1.07
C ARG A 59 -0.66 -7.81 1.04
N LEU A 60 0.31 -8.23 1.87
CA LEU A 60 1.64 -7.64 1.87
C LEU A 60 2.27 -7.75 0.48
N ALA A 61 2.74 -6.62 -0.03
CA ALA A 61 3.45 -6.54 -1.30
C ALA A 61 4.78 -7.31 -1.20
N LYS A 62 5.20 -7.90 -2.32
CA LYS A 62 6.50 -8.55 -2.45
C LYS A 62 7.29 -7.87 -3.57
N PRO A 63 8.62 -7.72 -3.44
CA PRO A 63 9.45 -7.19 -4.53
C PRO A 63 9.21 -7.96 -5.84
N GLY A 64 9.08 -7.24 -6.95
CA GLY A 64 8.78 -7.83 -8.27
C GLY A 64 7.36 -8.37 -8.44
N GLN A 65 6.49 -8.25 -7.43
CA GLN A 65 5.09 -8.60 -7.57
C GLN A 65 4.41 -7.54 -8.43
N LYS A 66 4.02 -7.92 -9.65
CA LYS A 66 3.15 -7.06 -10.45
C LYS A 66 1.84 -6.84 -9.69
N ALA A 67 1.43 -5.58 -9.61
CA ALA A 67 0.09 -5.17 -9.24
C ALA A 67 -0.91 -6.19 -9.80
N ARG A 68 -1.70 -6.84 -8.92
CA ARG A 68 -2.71 -7.78 -9.41
C ARG A 68 -3.58 -7.02 -10.40
N THR A 69 -3.75 -7.60 -11.59
CA THR A 69 -4.61 -7.07 -12.64
C THR A 69 -5.89 -6.54 -11.99
N TYR A 70 -6.15 -5.25 -12.20
CA TYR A 70 -7.33 -4.54 -11.71
C TYR A 70 -8.52 -5.50 -11.70
N ARG A 71 -8.92 -5.93 -10.50
CA ARG A 71 -10.05 -6.84 -10.38
C ARG A 71 -11.28 -6.01 -10.65
N LYS A 72 -11.95 -6.26 -11.79
CA LYS A 72 -13.27 -5.68 -12.04
C LYS A 72 -14.13 -5.92 -10.78
N PRO A 73 -14.84 -4.91 -10.27
CA PRO A 73 -15.76 -5.10 -9.17
C PRO A 73 -16.70 -6.25 -9.53
N ARG A 74 -16.91 -7.17 -8.59
CA ARG A 74 -17.88 -8.24 -8.81
C ARG A 74 -19.26 -7.58 -8.91
N SER A 75 -19.90 -7.73 -10.06
CA SER A 75 -21.30 -7.38 -10.29
C SER A 75 -22.21 -8.05 -9.28
#